data_AF-A0A7S1B239-F1
#
_entry.id   AF-A0A7S1B239-F1
#
_cell.length_a   1.000
_cell.length_b   1.000
_cell.length_c   1.000
_cell.angle_alpha   90.00
_cell.angle_beta   90.00
_cell.angle_gamma   90.00
#
_symmetry.space_group_name_H-M   'P 1'
#
loop_
_entity.id
_entity.type
_entity.pdbx_description
1 polymer ?
#
loop_
_entity_poly.entity_id
_entity_poly.type
_entity_poly.pdbx_seq_one_letter_code
_entity_poly.pdbx_strand_id
1 'polypeptide(L)'
;NDDRVFIIPSSSKLQIPSSALHRLYRLTGLSLEDQLQEIIQVFDAVVDAGCLCGRCVQCNAWEWVLLSREEVRGNPQVKDKTLEKYDEFWRCGGCDKIYYKGDLFKKATAHFGAFMTS
;
A
#
# COMPACT_ATOMS: atom_id res chain seq x y z
N ASN A 1 -24.44 7.23 3.42
CA ASN A 1 -23.59 6.01 3.45
C ASN A 1 -23.96 5.12 2.26
N ASP A 2 -24.18 5.75 1.09
CA ASP A 2 -24.88 5.16 -0.06
C ASP A 2 -23.96 5.01 -1.29
N ASP A 3 -22.66 5.26 -1.13
CA ASP A 3 -21.67 5.34 -2.22
C ASP A 3 -20.68 4.17 -2.22
N ARG A 4 -20.93 3.12 -1.41
CA ARG A 4 -20.01 1.98 -1.28
C ARG A 4 -20.19 0.98 -2.43
N VAL A 5 -19.10 0.71 -3.15
CA VAL A 5 -19.00 -0.36 -4.16
C VAL A 5 -18.14 -1.50 -3.62
N PHE A 6 -18.57 -2.74 -3.83
CA PHE A 6 -17.82 -3.95 -3.49
C PHE A 6 -17.08 -4.45 -4.72
N ILE A 7 -15.74 -4.44 -4.68
CA ILE A 7 -14.89 -4.98 -5.74
C ILE A 7 -14.50 -6.41 -5.37
N ILE A 8 -14.72 -7.36 -6.29
CA ILE A 8 -14.44 -8.78 -6.03
C ILE A 8 -13.57 -9.42 -7.12
N PRO A 9 -12.48 -10.13 -6.77
CA PRO A 9 -11.64 -10.83 -7.73
C PRO A 9 -12.19 -12.21 -8.14
N SER A 10 -13.08 -12.80 -7.33
CA SER A 10 -13.72 -14.10 -7.62
C SER A 10 -15.07 -14.22 -6.94
N SER A 11 -16.00 -14.94 -7.58
CA SER A 11 -17.38 -15.17 -7.14
C SER A 11 -17.53 -16.21 -6.01
N SER A 12 -16.44 -16.61 -5.35
CA SER A 12 -16.43 -17.63 -4.30
C SER A 12 -17.20 -17.16 -3.04
N LYS A 13 -18.52 -17.37 -3.05
CA LYS A 13 -19.46 -17.30 -1.92
C LYS A 13 -19.25 -16.13 -0.96
N LEU A 14 -19.32 -14.89 -1.45
CA LEU A 14 -19.63 -13.77 -0.55
C LEU A 14 -21.12 -13.79 -0.20
N GLN A 15 -21.41 -13.79 1.11
CA GLN A 15 -22.76 -13.57 1.63
C GLN A 15 -23.04 -12.06 1.65
N ILE A 16 -23.32 -11.50 0.47
CA ILE A 16 -23.62 -10.07 0.34
C ILE A 16 -25.12 -9.88 0.54
N PRO A 17 -25.56 -8.94 1.39
CA PRO A 17 -26.97 -8.59 1.50
C PRO A 17 -27.56 -8.28 0.13
N SER A 18 -28.76 -8.76 -0.18
CA SER A 18 -29.39 -8.53 -1.49
C SER A 18 -29.53 -7.04 -1.84
N SER A 19 -29.61 -6.18 -0.82
CA SER A 19 -29.63 -4.73 -0.96
C SER A 19 -28.33 -4.13 -1.50
N ALA A 20 -27.20 -4.85 -1.50
CA ALA A 20 -25.91 -4.39 -2.01
C ALA A 20 -25.52 -5.04 -3.36
N LEU A 21 -26.35 -5.94 -3.90
CA LEU A 21 -26.07 -6.65 -5.18
C LEU A 21 -25.93 -5.70 -6.38
N HIS A 22 -26.60 -4.55 -6.37
CA HIS A 22 -26.52 -3.56 -7.45
C HIS A 22 -25.24 -2.72 -7.41
N ARG A 23 -24.35 -2.94 -6.43
CA ARG A 23 -23.09 -2.19 -6.23
C ARG A 23 -21.88 -3.11 -6.17
N LEU A 24 -21.92 -4.17 -6.95
CA LEU A 24 -20.86 -5.14 -7.03
C LEU A 24 -20.15 -5.03 -8.37
N TYR A 25 -18.85 -4.80 -8.32
CA TYR A 25 -18.00 -4.83 -9.51
C TYR A 25 -17.10 -6.05 -9.44
N ARG A 26 -17.26 -6.95 -10.41
CA ARG A 26 -16.42 -8.14 -10.53
C ARG A 26 -15.24 -7.81 -11.43
N LEU A 27 -14.04 -8.02 -10.91
CA LEU A 27 -12.82 -7.88 -11.69
C LEU A 27 -12.75 -8.96 -12.78
N THR A 28 -12.26 -8.56 -13.93
CA THR A 28 -12.06 -9.40 -15.11
C THR A 28 -10.57 -9.62 -15.41
N GLY A 29 -9.69 -8.76 -14.88
CA GLY A 29 -8.24 -8.91 -14.97
C GLY A 29 -7.74 -10.23 -14.38
N LEU A 30 -6.77 -10.84 -15.07
CA LEU A 30 -6.19 -12.14 -14.70
C LEU A 30 -4.97 -11.97 -13.79
N SER A 31 -4.21 -10.88 -13.97
CA SER A 31 -3.11 -10.49 -13.10
C SER A 31 -3.51 -9.37 -12.12
N LEU A 32 -2.70 -9.12 -11.09
CA LEU A 32 -2.94 -8.03 -10.15
C LEU A 32 -2.82 -6.66 -10.84
N GLU A 33 -1.90 -6.57 -11.80
CA GLU A 33 -1.67 -5.41 -12.64
C GLU A 33 -2.91 -5.11 -13.49
N ASP A 34 -3.48 -6.12 -14.15
CA ASP A 34 -4.72 -5.96 -14.93
C ASP A 34 -5.87 -5.51 -14.04
N GLN A 35 -6.01 -6.12 -12.86
CA GLN A 35 -7.07 -5.78 -11.92
C GLN A 35 -6.95 -4.36 -11.38
N LEU A 36 -5.73 -3.92 -11.05
CA LEU A 36 -5.49 -2.55 -10.60
C LEU A 36 -5.80 -1.55 -11.71
N GLN A 37 -5.40 -1.84 -12.95
CA GLN A 37 -5.67 -0.98 -14.10
C GLN A 37 -7.16 -0.90 -14.41
N GLU A 38 -7.87 -2.03 -14.33
CA GLU A 38 -9.33 -2.11 -14.45
C GLU A 38 -10.01 -1.22 -13.38
N ILE A 39 -9.58 -1.29 -12.12
CA ILE A 39 -10.12 -0.44 -11.05
C ILE A 39 -9.89 1.05 -11.35
N ILE A 40 -8.68 1.42 -11.75
CA ILE A 40 -8.34 2.82 -12.04
C ILE A 40 -9.23 3.37 -13.16
N GLN A 41 -9.39 2.61 -14.24
CA GLN A 41 -10.17 3.02 -15.41
C GLN A 41 -11.68 3.07 -15.16
N VAL A 42 -12.23 2.06 -14.48
CA VAL A 42 -13.68 1.92 -14.27
C VAL A 42 -14.20 2.92 -13.26
N PHE A 43 -13.42 3.20 -12.22
CA PHE A 43 -13.82 4.08 -11.12
C PHE A 43 -13.24 5.48 -11.23
N ASP A 44 -12.52 5.79 -12.32
CA ASP A 44 -11.79 7.05 -12.51
C ASP A 44 -10.94 7.40 -11.28
N ALA A 45 -10.24 6.39 -10.74
CA ALA A 45 -9.53 6.52 -9.48
C ALA A 45 -8.24 7.34 -9.68
N VAL A 46 -8.13 8.46 -8.98
CA VAL A 46 -6.90 9.27 -8.99
C VAL A 46 -5.84 8.58 -8.15
N VAL A 47 -4.76 8.18 -8.83
CA VAL A 47 -3.60 7.58 -8.19
C VAL A 47 -2.53 8.64 -8.02
N ASP A 48 -2.38 9.13 -6.79
CA ASP A 48 -1.32 10.07 -6.45
C ASP A 48 0.00 9.34 -6.20
N ALA A 49 0.98 9.54 -7.08
CA ALA A 49 2.33 9.01 -6.92
C ALA A 49 3.02 9.49 -5.63
N GLY A 50 2.65 10.66 -5.11
CA GLY A 50 3.11 11.18 -3.82
C GLY A 50 2.59 10.39 -2.61
N CYS A 51 1.48 9.65 -2.78
CA CYS A 51 0.94 8.75 -1.76
C CYS A 51 1.54 7.34 -1.79
N LEU A 52 2.48 7.05 -2.71
CA LEU A 52 3.12 5.75 -2.79
C LEU A 52 3.97 5.49 -1.55
N CYS A 53 3.78 4.32 -0.95
CA CYS A 53 4.33 3.98 0.37
C CYS A 53 3.89 4.94 1.49
N GLY A 54 2.82 5.72 1.27
CA GLY A 54 2.26 6.67 2.25
C GLY A 54 1.46 6.01 3.38
N ARG A 55 1.15 4.71 3.27
CA ARG A 55 0.50 3.92 4.34
C ARG A 55 1.36 2.76 4.77
N CYS A 56 1.25 2.40 6.04
CA CYS A 56 1.94 1.23 6.56
C CYS A 56 1.44 -0.04 5.87
N VAL A 57 2.35 -0.78 5.22
CA VAL A 57 2.00 -2.06 4.57
C VAL A 57 1.54 -3.15 5.55
N GLN A 58 1.81 -2.96 6.85
CA GLN A 58 1.44 -3.91 7.90
C GLN A 58 0.07 -3.61 8.53
N CYS A 59 -0.26 -2.35 8.81
CA CYS A 59 -1.51 -1.99 9.50
C CYS A 59 -2.37 -0.93 8.78
N ASN A 60 -1.93 -0.44 7.62
CA ASN A 60 -2.62 0.55 6.79
C ASN A 60 -2.82 1.94 7.42
N ALA A 61 -2.17 2.22 8.56
CA ALA A 61 -2.14 3.54 9.19
C ALA A 61 -1.37 4.57 8.34
N TRP A 62 -1.71 5.85 8.50
CA TRP A 62 -1.07 7.00 7.82
C TRP A 62 -0.06 7.74 8.69
N GLU A 63 -0.07 7.49 9.99
CA GLU A 63 0.76 8.23 10.92
C GLU A 63 2.21 7.76 10.79
N TRP A 64 3.09 8.67 10.38
CA TRP A 64 4.52 8.42 10.27
C TRP A 64 5.29 9.35 11.19
N VAL A 65 6.25 8.79 11.91
CA VAL A 65 7.22 9.54 12.71
C VAL A 65 8.58 9.35 12.05
N LEU A 66 9.16 10.46 11.57
CA LEU A 66 10.54 10.47 11.08
C LEU A 66 11.48 10.33 12.27
N LEU A 67 12.48 9.45 12.15
CA LEU A 67 13.48 9.14 13.15
C LEU A 67 14.88 9.20 12.53
N SER A 68 15.85 9.64 13.31
CA SER A 68 17.27 9.58 12.97
C SER A 68 17.87 8.20 13.25
N ARG A 69 19.07 7.96 12.70
CA ARG A 69 19.91 6.79 13.00
C ARG A 69 20.12 6.56 14.51
N GLU A 70 20.31 7.63 15.27
CA GLU A 70 20.53 7.59 16.71
C GLU A 70 19.27 7.13 17.45
N GLU A 71 18.10 7.62 17.03
CA GLU A 71 16.81 7.28 17.65
C GLU A 71 16.42 5.80 17.44
N VAL A 72 16.89 5.18 16.36
CA VAL A 72 16.65 3.75 16.08
C VAL A 72 17.80 2.82 16.50
N ARG A 73 18.91 3.36 17.01
CA ARG A 73 20.08 2.56 17.39
C ARG A 73 19.75 1.60 18.53
N GLY A 74 20.12 0.32 18.38
CA GLY A 74 19.81 -0.73 19.36
C GLY A 74 18.36 -1.22 19.32
N ASN A 75 17.52 -0.71 18.42
CA ASN A 75 16.18 -1.25 18.21
C ASN A 75 16.26 -2.63 17.53
N PRO A 76 15.59 -3.68 18.05
CA PRO A 76 15.69 -5.04 17.50
C PRO A 76 15.16 -5.19 16.06
N GLN A 77 14.37 -4.22 15.57
CA GLN A 77 13.90 -4.18 14.18
C GLN A 77 14.98 -3.73 13.18
N VAL A 78 16.05 -3.07 13.66
CA VAL A 78 17.07 -2.44 12.81
C VAL A 78 18.43 -3.07 13.08
N LYS A 79 19.03 -3.66 12.05
CA LYS A 79 20.37 -4.24 12.13
C LYS A 79 21.43 -3.14 12.08
N ASP A 80 22.57 -3.34 12.74
CA ASP A 80 23.69 -2.37 12.72
C ASP A 80 24.16 -2.03 11.30
N LYS A 81 24.22 -3.03 10.41
CA LYS A 81 24.55 -2.82 8.98
C LYS A 81 23.58 -1.90 8.24
N THR A 82 22.33 -1.78 8.72
CA THR A 82 21.36 -0.82 8.18
C THR A 82 21.72 0.58 8.65
N LEU A 83 22.11 0.74 9.92
CA LEU A 83 22.56 2.01 10.48
C LEU A 83 23.85 2.52 9.83
N GLU A 84 24.70 1.64 9.30
CA GLU A 84 25.88 2.05 8.52
C GLU A 84 25.53 2.75 7.19
N LYS A 85 24.33 2.51 6.66
CA LYS A 85 23.93 2.88 5.29
C LYS A 85 22.85 3.95 5.21
N TYR A 86 22.07 4.12 6.27
CA TYR A 86 20.89 4.98 6.25
C TYR A 86 20.83 5.85 7.50
N ASP A 87 20.38 7.09 7.30
CA ASP A 87 20.25 8.11 8.36
C ASP A 87 18.81 8.43 8.70
N GLU A 88 17.88 8.13 7.79
CA GLU A 88 16.45 8.42 7.93
C GLU A 88 15.63 7.14 8.03
N PHE A 89 14.78 7.12 9.04
CA PHE A 89 13.88 6.02 9.34
C PHE A 89 12.47 6.55 9.57
N TRP A 90 11.46 5.72 9.31
CA TRP A 90 10.06 6.04 9.55
C TRP A 90 9.45 4.99 10.45
N ARG A 91 8.92 5.40 11.61
CA ARG A 91 8.12 4.55 12.48
C ARG A 91 6.65 4.78 12.19
N CYS A 92 5.91 3.69 12.01
CA CYS A 92 4.45 3.74 11.92
C CYS A 92 3.85 4.08 13.29
N GLY A 93 2.96 5.08 13.35
CA GLY A 93 2.23 5.47 14.55
C GLY A 93 1.12 4.49 14.96
N GLY A 94 0.72 3.57 14.08
CA GLY A 94 -0.30 2.55 14.37
C GLY A 94 0.27 1.22 14.91
N CYS A 95 1.40 0.75 14.38
CA CYS A 95 1.95 -0.57 14.74
C CYS A 95 3.46 -0.59 15.06
N ASP A 96 4.09 0.58 15.21
CA ASP A 96 5.51 0.76 15.59
C ASP A 96 6.54 0.09 14.67
N LYS A 97 6.13 -0.33 13.48
CA LYS A 97 7.03 -0.91 12.48
C LYS A 97 7.97 0.18 11.96
N ILE A 98 9.27 -0.14 11.91
CA ILE A 98 10.30 0.77 11.39
C ILE A 98 10.61 0.43 9.93
N TYR A 99 10.65 1.48 9.10
CA TYR A 99 10.96 1.43 7.67
C TYR A 99 12.11 2.40 7.35
N TYR A 100 12.74 2.20 6.20
CA TYR A 100 13.77 3.06 5.64
C TYR A 100 13.79 2.92 4.11
N LYS A 101 14.30 3.93 3.40
CA LYS A 101 14.33 3.96 1.92
C LYS A 101 15.47 3.13 1.31
N GLY A 102 15.50 1.85 1.66
CA GLY A 102 16.46 0.88 1.12
C GLY A 102 16.04 0.26 -0.22
N ASP A 103 16.66 -0.86 -0.59
CA ASP A 103 16.41 -1.52 -1.88
C ASP A 103 14.96 -1.97 -2.08
N LEU A 104 14.28 -2.37 -1.01
CA LEU A 104 12.85 -2.74 -1.09
C LEU A 104 11.98 -1.54 -1.46
N PHE A 105 12.25 -0.38 -0.86
CA PHE A 105 11.56 0.87 -1.20
C PHE A 105 11.81 1.22 -2.67
N LYS A 106 13.07 1.19 -3.12
CA LYS A 106 13.45 1.49 -4.51
C LYS A 106 12.73 0.58 -5.51
N LYS A 107 12.69 -0.73 -5.23
CA LYS A 107 12.00 -1.72 -6.06
C LYS A 107 10.49 -1.45 -6.11
N ALA A 108 9.86 -1.20 -4.96
CA ALA A 108 8.44 -0.88 -4.91
C ALA A 108 8.10 0.40 -5.69
N THR A 109 8.91 1.45 -5.53
CA THR A 109 8.72 2.71 -6.27
C THR A 109 8.93 2.56 -7.77
N ALA A 110 9.92 1.77 -8.20
CA ALA A 110 10.19 1.54 -9.62
C ALA A 110 9.08 0.70 -10.28
N HIS A 111 8.63 -0.37 -9.61
CA HIS A 111 7.55 -1.22 -10.12
C HIS A 111 6.27 -0.41 -10.34
N PHE A 112 5.90 0.42 -9.36
CA PHE A 112 4.72 1.27 -9.46
C PHE A 112 4.89 2.36 -10.52
N GLY A 113 6.07 2.99 -10.61
CA GLY A 113 6.35 3.99 -11.64
C GLY A 113 6.18 3.44 -13.06
N ALA A 114 6.73 2.24 -13.32
CA ALA A 114 6.57 1.56 -14.60
C ALA A 114 5.09 1.23 -14.92
N PHE A 115 4.33 0.83 -13.89
CA PHE A 115 2.90 0.56 -14.01
C PHE A 115 2.08 1.80 -14.38
N MET A 116 2.38 2.96 -13.79
CA MET A 116 1.64 4.22 -14.05
C MET A 116 1.95 4.87 -15.40
N THR A 117 3.07 4.52 -16.04
CA THR A 117 3.46 5.05 -17.37
C THR A 117 3.02 4.18 -18.55
N SER A 118 2.32 3.07 -18.27
CA SER A 118 1.85 2.09 -19.26
C SER A 118 0.36 2.27 -19.57
#